data_AF-A0A9J6GSB5-F1
#
_entry.id   AF-A0A9J6GSB5-F1
#
_cell.length_a   1.000
_cell.length_b   1.000
_cell.length_c   1.000
_cell.angle_alpha   90.00
_cell.angle_beta   90.00
_cell.angle_gamma   90.00
#
_symmetry.space_group_name_H-M   'P 1'
#
loop_
_entity.id
_entity.type
_entity.pdbx_description
1 polymer ?
#
loop_
_entity_poly.entity_id
_entity_poly.type
_entity_poly.pdbx_seq_one_letter_code
_entity_poly.pdbx_strand_id
1 'polypeptide(L)'
;MRRYESTVRGQFFGHSHYDEVEVAYDSQDPTRALGVAYLAPSLTTFNSGFPAFRIYTLDGGHPAATWALLDHETYLLNLTKANAEPDKPASWELEYSARAAYNLTSLEPQQWDAVIRKMEHDDALFNAFYRYGRRRGTQSSQCGQTNRLGATPAYFS
;
A
#
# COMPACT_ATOMS: atom_id res chain seq x y z
N MET A 1 3.69 -7.56 -17.96
CA MET A 1 3.53 -6.08 -17.95
C MET A 1 4.37 -5.38 -19.01
N ARG A 2 5.68 -5.63 -19.09
CA ARG A 2 6.63 -4.94 -19.99
C ARG A 2 6.12 -4.56 -21.39
N ARG A 3 5.47 -5.47 -22.11
CA ARG A 3 4.98 -5.22 -23.49
C ARG A 3 3.94 -4.10 -23.60
N TYR A 4 3.17 -3.85 -22.54
CA TYR A 4 2.02 -2.94 -22.50
C TYR A 4 2.14 -1.90 -21.38
N GLU A 5 3.36 -1.60 -20.95
CA GLU A 5 3.65 -0.62 -19.88
C GLU A 5 3.10 0.79 -20.18
N SER A 6 2.96 1.16 -21.46
CA SER A 6 2.35 2.44 -21.87
C SER A 6 0.82 2.44 -21.88
N THR A 7 0.18 1.27 -21.73
CA THR A 7 -1.27 1.10 -21.79
C THR A 7 -1.87 0.80 -20.42
N VAL A 8 -1.26 -0.11 -19.65
CA VAL A 8 -1.75 -0.50 -18.32
C VAL A 8 -1.46 0.62 -17.31
N ARG A 9 -2.50 1.12 -16.63
CA ARG A 9 -2.38 2.25 -15.68
C ARG A 9 -2.42 1.88 -14.20
N GLY A 10 -2.68 0.62 -13.89
CA GLY A 10 -2.69 0.10 -12.52
C GLY A 10 -3.12 -1.35 -12.49
N GLN A 11 -2.69 -2.08 -11.46
CA GLN A 11 -3.12 -3.46 -11.19
C GLN A 11 -3.55 -3.57 -9.74
N PHE A 12 -4.66 -4.25 -9.51
CA PHE A 12 -5.33 -4.29 -8.22
C PHE A 12 -5.62 -5.74 -7.87
N PHE A 13 -5.10 -6.16 -6.73
CA PHE A 13 -5.20 -7.52 -6.22
C PHE A 13 -5.65 -7.50 -4.76
N GLY A 14 -5.84 -8.70 -4.21
CA GLY A 14 -6.14 -8.93 -2.79
C GLY A 14 -5.53 -10.26 -2.37
N HIS A 15 -6.32 -11.11 -1.71
CA HIS A 15 -5.96 -12.47 -1.27
C HIS A 15 -4.92 -12.55 -0.13
N SER A 16 -3.82 -11.80 -0.16
CA SER A 16 -2.81 -11.83 0.91
C SER A 16 -3.36 -11.36 2.27
N HIS A 17 -4.46 -10.60 2.22
CA HIS A 17 -5.08 -9.86 3.32
C HIS A 17 -4.24 -8.68 3.84
N TYR A 18 -2.95 -8.62 3.54
CA TYR A 18 -2.10 -7.50 3.95
C TYR A 18 -2.27 -6.29 3.02
N ASP A 19 -1.78 -5.15 3.48
CA ASP A 19 -1.65 -3.96 2.65
C ASP A 19 -0.24 -3.90 2.04
N GLU A 20 -0.14 -4.23 0.75
CA GLU A 20 1.15 -4.42 0.09
C GLU A 20 1.18 -3.71 -1.27
N VAL A 21 2.40 -3.39 -1.71
CA VAL A 21 2.67 -2.84 -3.03
C VAL A 21 3.81 -3.65 -3.63
N GLU A 22 3.64 -4.11 -4.87
CA GLU A 22 4.67 -4.83 -5.61
C GLU A 22 5.06 -4.01 -6.84
N VAL A 23 6.36 -3.82 -7.04
CA VAL A 23 6.90 -3.08 -8.19
C VAL A 23 7.44 -4.09 -9.21
N ALA A 24 6.96 -3.99 -10.44
CA ALA A 24 7.42 -4.81 -11.55
C ALA A 24 8.54 -4.11 -12.30
N TYR A 25 9.59 -4.86 -12.63
CA TYR A 25 10.80 -4.35 -13.29
C TYR A 25 10.96 -4.92 -14.70
N ASP A 26 11.84 -4.29 -15.49
CA ASP A 26 12.21 -4.82 -16.80
C ASP A 26 13.10 -6.06 -16.64
N SER A 27 12.66 -7.18 -17.21
CA SER A 27 13.44 -8.43 -17.33
C SER A 27 14.86 -8.27 -17.94
N GLN A 28 15.12 -7.21 -18.73
CA GLN A 28 16.41 -6.94 -19.36
C GLN A 28 17.17 -5.80 -18.66
N ASP A 29 16.48 -5.02 -17.82
CA ASP A 29 17.05 -3.96 -17.00
C ASP A 29 16.31 -3.91 -15.65
N PRO A 30 16.76 -4.70 -14.66
CA PRO A 30 16.12 -4.79 -13.35
C PRO A 30 16.16 -3.48 -12.53
N THR A 31 16.79 -2.43 -13.05
CA THR A 31 16.76 -1.09 -12.43
C THR A 31 15.58 -0.25 -12.91
N ARG A 32 14.91 -0.66 -14.00
CA ARG A 32 13.79 0.07 -14.61
C ARG A 32 12.45 -0.43 -14.11
N ALA A 33 11.84 0.29 -13.17
CA ALA A 33 10.48 0.03 -12.70
C ALA A 33 9.45 0.37 -13.80
N LEU A 34 8.52 -0.56 -14.08
CA LEU A 34 7.60 -0.53 -15.22
C LEU A 34 6.13 -0.50 -14.83
N GLY A 35 5.81 -0.99 -13.65
CA GLY A 35 4.43 -1.14 -13.22
C GLY A 35 4.34 -1.33 -11.71
N VAL A 36 3.15 -1.08 -11.19
CA VAL A 36 2.84 -1.26 -9.78
C VAL A 36 1.61 -2.14 -9.66
N ALA A 37 1.66 -3.09 -8.73
CA ALA A 37 0.55 -3.89 -8.31
C ALA A 37 0.21 -3.52 -6.86
N TYR A 38 -1.05 -3.15 -6.64
CA TYR A 38 -1.58 -2.78 -5.33
C TYR A 38 -2.37 -3.95 -4.78
N LEU A 39 -1.94 -4.51 -3.65
CA LEU A 39 -2.64 -5.55 -2.94
C LEU A 39 -3.42 -4.88 -1.82
N ALA A 40 -4.74 -4.78 -2.03
CA ALA A 40 -5.61 -4.15 -1.05
C ALA A 40 -5.81 -5.07 0.17
N PRO A 41 -5.89 -4.49 1.38
CA PRO A 41 -6.15 -5.26 2.57
C PRO A 41 -7.55 -5.85 2.59
N SER A 42 -7.78 -6.78 3.52
CA SER A 42 -9.07 -7.44 3.68
C SER A 42 -10.01 -6.74 4.67
N LEU A 43 -11.31 -6.91 4.46
CA LEU A 43 -12.33 -6.58 5.46
C LEU A 43 -12.31 -7.54 6.65
N THR A 44 -11.87 -8.79 6.45
CA THR A 44 -11.78 -9.77 7.54
C THR A 44 -10.59 -9.50 8.45
N THR A 45 -10.73 -9.86 9.72
CA THR A 45 -9.64 -9.82 10.71
C THR A 45 -8.70 -11.01 10.60
N PHE A 46 -9.07 -12.04 9.84
CA PHE A 46 -8.34 -13.29 9.78
C PHE A 46 -6.89 -13.01 9.39
N ASN A 47 -5.97 -13.28 10.34
CA ASN A 47 -4.50 -13.30 10.27
C ASN A 47 -3.72 -11.99 10.09
N SER A 48 -4.36 -10.82 9.97
CA SER A 48 -3.69 -9.67 9.32
C SER A 48 -4.04 -8.28 9.83
N GLY A 49 -4.90 -8.15 10.85
CA GLY A 49 -5.11 -6.89 11.58
C GLY A 49 -6.57 -6.47 11.69
N PHE A 50 -6.80 -5.17 11.86
CA PHE A 50 -8.14 -4.59 11.87
C PHE A 50 -8.81 -4.68 10.48
N PRO A 51 -10.15 -4.77 10.40
CA PRO A 51 -10.88 -4.66 9.15
C PRO A 51 -10.48 -3.37 8.42
N ALA A 52 -10.21 -3.46 7.12
CA ALA A 52 -9.87 -2.29 6.31
C ALA A 52 -10.47 -2.36 4.91
N PHE A 53 -10.65 -1.20 4.30
CA PHE A 53 -10.94 -1.08 2.86
C PHE A 53 -10.09 0.03 2.25
N ARG A 54 -9.99 0.02 0.92
CA ARG A 54 -9.21 0.98 0.14
C ARG A 54 -10.07 1.74 -0.85
N ILE A 55 -9.81 3.04 -0.98
CA ILE A 55 -10.32 3.91 -2.04
C ILE A 55 -9.15 4.29 -2.94
N TYR A 56 -9.33 4.11 -4.26
CA TYR A 56 -8.38 4.55 -5.28
C TYR A 56 -8.95 5.78 -5.99
N THR A 57 -8.15 6.84 -6.08
CA THR A 57 -8.49 8.05 -6.84
C THR A 57 -7.74 8.02 -8.17
N LEU A 58 -8.46 8.06 -9.28
CA LEU A 58 -7.89 8.02 -10.63
C LEU A 58 -8.19 9.32 -11.39
N ASP A 59 -7.30 9.67 -12.32
CA ASP A 59 -7.52 10.72 -13.31
C ASP A 59 -8.54 10.25 -14.35
N GLY A 60 -9.81 10.49 -14.07
CA GLY A 60 -10.94 10.00 -14.86
C GLY A 60 -12.06 11.03 -15.01
N GLY A 61 -13.03 10.70 -15.86
CA GLY A 61 -14.24 11.52 -16.02
C GLY A 61 -14.12 12.69 -17.00
N HIS A 62 -13.06 12.76 -17.80
CA HIS A 62 -12.90 13.75 -18.88
C HIS A 62 -12.37 13.12 -20.17
N PRO A 63 -12.56 13.76 -21.36
CA PRO A 63 -12.17 13.17 -22.65
C PRO A 63 -10.67 12.89 -22.82
N ALA A 64 -9.83 13.63 -22.08
CA ALA A 64 -8.37 13.48 -22.07
C ALA A 64 -7.87 12.68 -20.87
N ALA A 65 -8.72 11.88 -20.22
CA ALA A 65 -8.37 11.12 -19.02
C ALA A 65 -7.16 10.22 -19.25
N THR A 66 -6.14 10.38 -18.40
CA THR A 66 -4.96 9.52 -18.43
C THR A 66 -5.22 8.17 -17.76
N TRP A 67 -6.26 8.09 -16.93
CA TRP A 67 -6.57 6.96 -16.05
C TRP A 67 -5.43 6.61 -15.10
N ALA A 68 -4.48 7.54 -14.90
CA ALA A 68 -3.41 7.38 -13.94
C ALA A 68 -3.99 7.33 -12.52
N LEU A 69 -3.41 6.49 -11.67
CA LEU A 69 -3.73 6.48 -10.26
C LEU A 69 -3.11 7.70 -9.58
N LEU A 70 -3.94 8.55 -8.98
CA LEU A 70 -3.55 9.83 -8.38
C LEU A 70 -3.22 9.70 -6.90
N ASP A 71 -4.00 8.93 -6.15
CA ASP A 71 -3.72 8.57 -4.76
C ASP A 71 -4.50 7.30 -4.37
N HIS A 72 -4.15 6.70 -3.23
CA HIS A 72 -5.02 5.74 -2.57
C HIS A 72 -5.10 5.99 -1.06
N GLU A 73 -6.28 5.78 -0.52
CA GLU A 73 -6.59 5.94 0.90
C GLU A 73 -7.02 4.62 1.50
N THR A 74 -6.56 4.35 2.72
CA THR A 74 -6.94 3.14 3.46
C THR A 74 -7.70 3.55 4.69
N TYR A 75 -8.87 2.96 4.89
CA TYR A 75 -9.71 3.19 6.06
C TYR A 75 -9.74 1.92 6.90
N LEU A 76 -9.62 2.08 8.22
CA LEU A 76 -9.59 0.99 9.18
C LEU A 76 -10.75 1.10 10.17
N LEU A 77 -11.24 -0.04 10.64
CA LEU A 77 -12.14 -0.09 11.79
C LEU A 77 -11.38 -0.56 13.04
N ASN A 78 -11.14 0.34 13.99
CA ASN A 78 -10.42 0.01 15.21
C ASN A 78 -11.33 -0.84 16.13
N LEU A 79 -11.12 -2.16 16.09
CA LEU A 79 -11.94 -3.09 16.86
C LEU A 79 -11.76 -2.94 18.36
N THR A 80 -10.60 -2.49 18.85
CA THR A 80 -10.41 -2.20 20.27
C THR A 80 -11.36 -1.10 20.73
N LYS A 81 -11.46 -0.02 19.94
CA LYS A 81 -12.38 1.10 20.21
C LYS A 81 -13.84 0.70 20.02
N ALA A 82 -14.16 0.01 18.93
CA ALA A 82 -15.54 -0.40 18.64
C ALA A 82 -16.08 -1.39 19.68
N ASN A 83 -15.27 -2.36 20.11
CA ASN A 83 -15.70 -3.35 21.11
C ASN A 83 -15.78 -2.77 22.53
N ALA A 84 -15.08 -1.66 22.81
CA ALA A 84 -15.20 -0.96 24.09
C ALA A 84 -16.53 -0.18 24.22
N GLU A 85 -17.20 0.10 23.08
CA GLU A 85 -18.44 0.88 23.02
C GLU A 85 -19.49 0.15 22.16
N PRO A 86 -19.97 -1.04 22.58
CA PRO A 86 -20.80 -1.92 21.74
C PRO A 86 -22.16 -1.32 21.34
N ASP A 87 -22.65 -0.35 22.11
CA ASP A 87 -23.92 0.34 21.85
C ASP A 87 -23.79 1.51 20.86
N LYS A 88 -22.56 1.88 20.46
CA LYS A 88 -22.33 2.95 19.49
C LYS A 88 -22.02 2.37 18.10
N PRO A 89 -22.45 3.06 17.02
CA PRO A 89 -22.04 2.68 15.68
C PRO A 89 -20.52 2.68 15.53
N ALA A 90 -20.00 1.63 14.91
CA ALA A 90 -18.60 1.50 14.55
C ALA A 90 -18.19 2.63 13.58
N SER A 91 -17.06 3.31 13.87
CA SER A 91 -16.52 4.37 13.01
C SER A 91 -15.34 3.85 12.19
N TRP A 92 -15.39 4.07 10.88
CA TRP A 92 -14.24 3.89 9.99
C TRP A 92 -13.37 5.14 10.02
N GLU A 93 -12.08 4.96 10.19
CA GLU A 93 -11.11 6.05 10.33
C GLU A 93 -10.07 5.96 9.21
N LEU A 94 -9.70 7.10 8.62
CA LEU A 94 -8.62 7.15 7.64
C LEU A 94 -7.32 6.74 8.33
N GLU A 95 -6.71 5.65 7.86
CA GLU A 95 -5.39 5.20 8.33
C GLU A 95 -4.30 6.06 7.70
N TYR A 96 -4.31 6.15 6.36
CA TYR A 96 -3.35 6.94 5.60
C TYR A 96 -3.78 7.17 4.15
N SER A 97 -3.26 8.24 3.54
CA SER A 97 -3.12 8.40 2.09
C SER A 97 -1.70 8.03 1.68
N ALA A 98 -1.52 7.32 0.57
CA ALA A 98 -0.21 6.86 0.10
C ALA A 98 0.75 8.01 -0.14
N ARG A 99 0.28 9.06 -0.81
CA ARG A 99 1.09 10.25 -1.08
C ARG A 99 1.54 10.96 0.19
N ALA A 100 0.63 11.12 1.15
CA ALA A 100 0.96 11.76 2.42
C ALA A 100 1.92 10.90 3.26
N ALA A 101 1.68 9.60 3.35
CA ALA A 101 2.44 8.69 4.20
C ALA A 101 3.88 8.46 3.71
N TYR A 102 4.06 8.35 2.40
CA TYR A 102 5.35 8.01 1.79
C TYR A 102 5.99 9.18 1.06
N ASN A 103 5.41 10.39 1.18
CA ASN A 103 5.88 11.62 0.54
C ASN A 103 6.02 11.48 -0.99
N LEU A 104 5.01 10.88 -1.63
CA LEU A 104 5.01 10.62 -3.07
C LEU A 104 4.42 11.81 -3.85
N THR A 105 5.12 12.22 -4.90
CA THR A 105 4.63 13.25 -5.84
C THR A 105 3.64 12.66 -6.85
N SER A 106 3.76 11.36 -7.14
CA SER A 106 2.85 10.56 -7.99
C SER A 106 2.90 9.09 -7.58
N LEU A 107 1.95 8.28 -8.04
CA LEU A 107 1.94 6.82 -7.84
C LEU A 107 2.56 6.03 -9.00
N GLU A 108 3.40 6.68 -9.80
CA GLU A 108 4.19 6.06 -10.87
C GLU A 108 5.22 5.05 -10.33
N PRO A 109 5.62 4.03 -11.12
CA PRO A 109 6.51 2.97 -10.65
C PRO A 109 7.84 3.47 -10.06
N GLN A 110 8.42 4.54 -10.61
CA GLN A 110 9.70 5.07 -10.15
C GLN A 110 9.61 5.74 -8.78
N GLN A 111 8.44 6.27 -8.41
CA GLN A 111 8.21 6.84 -7.09
C GLN A 111 8.16 5.72 -6.03
N TRP A 112 7.51 4.61 -6.34
CA TRP A 112 7.50 3.43 -5.46
C TRP A 112 8.86 2.75 -5.36
N ASP A 113 9.62 2.62 -6.45
CA ASP A 113 11.01 2.14 -6.40
C ASP A 113 11.87 2.98 -5.45
N ALA A 114 11.75 4.32 -5.53
CA ALA A 114 12.48 5.22 -4.65
C ALA A 114 12.09 5.04 -3.17
N VAL A 115 10.81 4.84 -2.86
CA VAL A 115 10.35 4.52 -1.49
C VAL A 115 10.93 3.20 -1.01
N ILE A 116 10.86 2.15 -1.83
CA ILE A 116 11.37 0.81 -1.47
C ILE A 116 12.87 0.85 -1.19
N ARG A 117 13.67 1.49 -2.06
CA ARG A 117 15.11 1.67 -1.83
C ARG A 117 15.39 2.49 -0.60
N LYS A 118 14.63 3.57 -0.36
CA LYS A 118 14.80 4.42 0.83
C LYS A 118 14.51 3.65 2.12
N MET A 119 13.53 2.72 2.10
CA MET A 119 13.22 1.88 3.25
C MET A 119 14.37 0.97 3.69
N GLU A 120 15.39 0.72 2.86
CA GLU A 120 16.58 -0.05 3.25
C GLU A 120 17.43 0.66 4.31
N HIS A 121 17.37 1.99 4.35
CA HIS A 121 18.20 2.83 5.22
C HIS A 121 17.39 3.76 6.14
N ASP A 122 16.08 3.87 5.93
CA ASP A 122 15.16 4.68 6.74
C ASP A 122 14.24 3.79 7.58
N ASP A 123 14.60 3.60 8.86
CA ASP A 123 13.85 2.78 9.80
C ASP A 123 12.46 3.35 10.10
N ALA A 124 12.29 4.67 10.08
CA ALA A 124 11.00 5.30 10.35
C ALA A 124 10.03 5.03 9.19
N LEU A 125 10.52 5.18 7.95
CA LEU A 125 9.74 4.87 6.75
C LEU A 125 9.37 3.38 6.68
N PHE A 126 10.34 2.49 6.94
CA PHE A 126 10.09 1.05 6.97
C PHE A 126 9.06 0.67 8.05
N ASN A 127 9.19 1.22 9.26
CA ASN A 127 8.23 0.95 10.33
C ASN A 127 6.83 1.48 10.00
N ALA A 128 6.72 2.63 9.33
CA ALA A 128 5.43 3.14 8.86
C ALA A 128 4.81 2.19 7.84
N PHE A 129 5.56 1.79 6.81
CA PHE A 129 5.12 0.83 5.79
C PHE A 129 4.66 -0.50 6.42
N TYR A 130 5.47 -1.07 7.32
CA TYR A 130 5.15 -2.30 8.03
C TYR A 130 3.89 -2.20 8.89
N ARG A 131 3.71 -1.07 9.58
CA ARG A 131 2.52 -0.81 10.40
C ARG A 131 1.26 -0.78 9.56
N TYR A 132 1.27 -0.05 8.44
CA TYR A 132 0.15 0.00 7.51
C TYR A 132 -0.15 -1.39 6.91
N GLY A 133 0.90 -2.12 6.51
CA GLY A 133 0.80 -3.50 6.03
C GLY A 133 -0.02 -4.43 6.92
N ARG A 134 0.11 -4.26 8.24
CA ARG A 134 -0.55 -5.10 9.26
C ARG A 134 -1.79 -4.48 9.89
N ARG A 135 -2.26 -3.31 9.43
CA ARG A 135 -3.51 -2.67 9.87
C ARG A 135 -3.68 -2.65 11.39
N ARG A 136 -2.63 -2.23 12.08
CA ARG A 136 -2.60 -2.19 13.57
C ARG A 136 -3.00 -0.84 14.14
N GLY A 137 -3.33 0.13 13.28
CA GLY A 137 -3.52 1.52 13.70
C GLY A 137 -2.27 2.05 14.42
N THR A 138 -2.44 2.94 15.39
CA THR A 138 -1.33 3.51 16.17
C THR A 138 -0.71 2.55 17.21
N GLN A 139 -1.22 1.32 17.35
CA GLN A 139 -0.86 0.40 18.43
C GLN A 139 0.24 -0.63 18.08
N SER A 140 1.12 -0.37 17.11
CA SER A 140 2.17 -1.35 16.76
C SER A 140 3.51 -1.11 17.48
N SER A 141 4.04 -2.15 18.13
CA SER A 141 5.47 -2.28 18.46
C SER A 141 6.33 -2.22 17.19
N GLN A 142 7.46 -1.50 17.25
CA GLN A 142 8.41 -1.37 16.13
C GLN A 142 8.88 -2.74 15.61
N CYS A 143 9.07 -2.84 14.30
CA CYS A 143 9.69 -4.02 13.71
C CYS A 143 11.21 -3.91 13.85
N GLY A 144 11.85 -4.87 14.50
CA GLY A 144 13.32 -4.90 14.64
C GLY A 144 14.02 -5.22 13.32
N GLN A 145 15.29 -4.80 13.18
CA GLN A 145 16.05 -4.87 11.93
C GLN A 145 16.20 -6.29 11.33
N THR A 146 16.08 -7.35 12.13
CA THR A 146 16.15 -8.75 11.66
C THR A 146 15.00 -9.16 10.74
N ASN A 147 13.88 -8.42 10.73
CA ASN A 147 12.71 -8.71 9.89
C ASN A 147 12.67 -7.91 8.58
N ARG A 148 13.63 -7.01 8.33
CA ARG A 148 13.61 -6.08 7.17
C ARG A 148 13.63 -6.82 5.83
N LEU A 149 14.44 -7.86 5.73
CA LEU A 149 14.62 -8.67 4.51
C LEU A 149 13.40 -9.58 4.20
N GLY A 150 12.54 -9.85 5.18
CA GLY A 150 11.33 -10.68 5.01
C GLY A 150 10.03 -9.88 4.87
N ALA A 151 10.09 -8.55 5.01
CA ALA A 151 8.95 -7.64 4.94
C ALA A 151 9.04 -6.66 3.76
N THR A 152 10.12 -6.72 2.96
CA THR A 152 10.23 -6.04 1.68
C THR A 152 9.33 -6.71 0.65
N PRO A 153 8.64 -5.95 -0.21
CA PRO A 153 7.80 -6.51 -1.26
C PRO A 153 8.54 -7.52 -2.13
N ALA A 154 7.85 -8.60 -2.51
CA ALA A 154 8.40 -9.57 -3.44
C ALA A 154 8.55 -8.95 -4.83
N TYR A 155 9.72 -9.15 -5.44
CA TYR A 155 9.96 -8.80 -6.83
C TYR A 155 9.35 -9.88 -7.74
N PHE A 156 8.50 -9.51 -8.70
CA PHE A 156 8.20 -10.43 -9.80
C PHE A 156 9.40 -10.51 -10.74
N SER A 157 9.99 -11.70 -10.85
CA SER A 157 10.96 -12.06 -11.90
C SER A 157 10.27 -12.38 -13.22
#